data_AF-A0A7S1CWV2-F1
#
_entry.id   AF-A0A7S1CWV2-F1
#
_cell.length_a   1.000
_cell.length_b   1.000
_cell.length_c   1.000
_cell.angle_alpha   90.00
_cell.angle_beta   90.00
_cell.angle_gamma   90.00
#
_symmetry.space_group_name_H-M   'P 1'
#
loop_
_entity.id
_entity.type
_entity.pdbx_description
1 polymer ?
#
loop_
_entity_poly.entity_id
_entity_poly.type
_entity_poly.pdbx_seq_one_letter_code
_entity_poly.pdbx_strand_id
1 'polypeptide(L)'
;SVFLYEGWEHVTPYVPESKLQRVPFHVKGFGTQLPFTSCSWNLIGLSFALSAYITWVAVVAGHDDADHDHDHDDTKRRRRPGGVGVSKWILRLGVLAFETVAPSALLVSAVTRYAIWPATLASDDGDTSGLSDFRTLLWHNANVILILAEVAFLGGQPVVPSHFATTPLFGCAYVAFSWLYRDAWSNNNQQQHGSQFLYHFFDTSTGPTVTIALFALLTILLLFYGILASAKGILDYYNNYNNYKGGRRLASHALFVLLVAGSVCRFRD
;
A
#
# COMPACT_ATOMS: atom_id res chain seq x y z
N SER A 1 7.36 -20.47 6.76
CA SER A 1 6.30 -20.10 5.80
C SER A 1 5.13 -19.51 6.58
N VAL A 2 4.26 -18.70 5.96
CA VAL A 2 3.08 -18.09 6.62
C VAL A 2 2.17 -19.13 7.28
N PHE A 3 2.15 -20.36 6.74
CA PHE A 3 1.39 -21.48 7.29
C PHE A 3 2.05 -22.19 8.49
N LEU A 4 3.34 -21.91 8.75
CA LEU A 4 4.07 -22.48 9.89
C LEU A 4 4.23 -21.49 11.04
N TYR A 5 3.74 -20.26 10.90
CA TYR A 5 3.77 -19.28 11.99
C TYR A 5 2.63 -19.57 12.97
N GLU A 6 2.97 -19.70 14.26
CA GLU A 6 2.01 -20.07 15.31
C GLU A 6 0.88 -19.04 15.47
N GLY A 7 1.07 -17.81 14.98
CA GLY A 7 0.10 -16.73 15.08
C GLY A 7 0.47 -15.76 16.21
N TRP A 8 -0.45 -14.89 16.57
CA TRP A 8 -0.34 -14.02 17.73
C TRP A 8 -1.70 -13.78 18.37
N GLU A 9 -1.71 -13.52 19.68
CA GLU A 9 -2.91 -13.03 20.35
C GLU A 9 -3.10 -11.55 20.04
N HIS A 10 -4.30 -11.20 19.61
CA HIS A 10 -4.71 -9.83 19.33
C HIS A 10 -5.81 -9.43 20.31
N VAL A 11 -5.66 -8.24 20.89
CA VAL A 11 -6.69 -7.62 21.74
C VAL A 11 -7.03 -6.27 21.13
N THR A 12 -8.25 -6.15 20.60
CA THR A 12 -8.71 -4.87 20.06
C THR A 12 -9.05 -3.93 21.22
N PRO A 13 -8.46 -2.72 21.28
CA PRO A 13 -8.84 -1.72 22.28
C PRO A 13 -10.29 -1.29 22.00
N TYR A 14 -11.17 -1.46 22.98
CA TYR A 14 -12.59 -1.15 22.85
C TYR A 14 -12.93 0.24 23.38
N VAL A 15 -13.87 0.89 22.70
CA VAL A 15 -14.49 2.15 23.11
C VAL A 15 -15.53 1.85 24.21
N PRO A 16 -15.67 2.67 25.27
CA PRO A 16 -16.58 2.44 26.40
C PRO A 16 -18.07 2.22 26.10
N GLU A 17 -18.49 2.31 24.83
CA GLU A 17 -19.89 2.15 24.38
C GLU A 17 -20.06 0.99 23.38
N SER A 18 -19.00 0.25 23.09
CA SER A 18 -19.08 -0.90 22.21
C SER A 18 -19.92 -2.02 22.82
N LYS A 19 -20.78 -2.63 22.02
CA LYS A 19 -21.54 -3.82 22.41
C LYS A 19 -20.69 -5.09 22.39
N LEU A 20 -19.50 -5.02 21.80
CA LEU A 20 -18.60 -6.15 21.68
C LEU A 20 -17.73 -6.29 22.94
N GLN A 21 -17.51 -7.52 23.36
CA GLN A 21 -16.69 -7.82 24.54
C GLN A 21 -15.21 -7.76 24.18
N ARG A 22 -14.39 -7.17 25.04
CA ARG A 22 -12.93 -7.19 24.91
C ARG A 22 -12.41 -8.58 25.26
N VAL A 23 -12.09 -9.37 24.24
CA VAL A 23 -11.56 -10.73 24.42
C VAL A 23 -10.34 -10.92 23.52
N PRO A 24 -9.22 -11.42 24.06
CA PRO A 24 -8.08 -11.82 23.24
C PRO A 24 -8.51 -12.89 22.24
N PHE A 25 -8.14 -12.72 20.96
CA PHE A 25 -8.34 -13.74 19.96
C PHE A 25 -7.03 -14.05 19.24
N HIS A 26 -6.82 -15.33 18.93
CA HIS A 26 -5.58 -15.79 18.32
C HIS A 26 -5.66 -15.73 16.80
N VAL A 27 -4.84 -14.88 16.19
CA VAL A 27 -4.75 -14.70 14.74
C VAL A 27 -3.72 -15.69 14.19
N LYS A 28 -4.19 -16.73 13.47
CA LYS A 28 -3.32 -17.77 12.88
C LYS A 28 -3.54 -17.96 11.37
N GLY A 29 -2.57 -18.58 10.70
CA GLY A 29 -2.65 -18.95 9.28
C GLY A 29 -2.90 -17.74 8.37
N PHE A 30 -3.91 -17.82 7.49
CA PHE A 30 -4.25 -16.73 6.57
C PHE A 30 -4.70 -15.45 7.29
N GLY A 31 -5.23 -15.55 8.51
CA GLY A 31 -5.62 -14.39 9.33
C GLY A 31 -4.46 -13.42 9.58
N THR A 32 -3.22 -13.93 9.59
CA THR A 32 -2.01 -13.12 9.79
C THR A 32 -1.71 -12.17 8.64
N GLN A 33 -2.30 -12.40 7.46
CA GLN A 33 -2.13 -11.57 6.26
C GLN A 33 -3.19 -10.49 6.13
N LEU A 34 -4.18 -10.50 7.01
CA LEU A 34 -5.33 -9.61 6.97
C LEU A 34 -5.12 -8.24 7.62
N PRO A 35 -4.17 -8.00 8.54
CA PRO A 35 -3.85 -6.63 8.92
C PRO A 35 -3.56 -5.76 7.71
N PHE A 36 -4.03 -4.52 7.73
CA PHE A 36 -3.96 -3.62 6.58
C PHE A 36 -2.51 -3.41 6.12
N THR A 37 -1.55 -3.41 7.05
CA THR A 37 -0.10 -3.41 6.77
C THR A 37 0.35 -4.63 5.96
N SER A 38 -0.12 -5.83 6.28
CA SER A 38 0.20 -7.07 5.56
C SER A 38 -0.42 -7.06 4.16
N CYS A 39 -1.68 -6.61 4.02
CA CYS A 39 -2.31 -6.42 2.71
C CYS A 39 -1.51 -5.42 1.85
N SER A 40 -1.04 -4.32 2.46
CA SER A 40 -0.20 -3.33 1.79
C SER A 40 1.12 -3.95 1.29
N TRP A 41 1.81 -4.73 2.12
CA TRP A 41 3.03 -5.44 1.71
C TRP A 41 2.79 -6.41 0.55
N ASN A 42 1.70 -7.18 0.60
CA ASN A 42 1.35 -8.12 -0.47
C ASN A 42 1.05 -7.39 -1.79
N LEU A 43 0.34 -6.25 -1.73
CA LEU A 43 0.07 -5.43 -2.91
C LEU A 43 1.32 -4.73 -3.45
N ILE A 44 2.24 -4.27 -2.59
CA ILE A 44 3.54 -3.73 -3.00
C ILE A 44 4.35 -4.81 -3.73
N GLY A 45 4.43 -6.01 -3.14
CA GLY A 45 5.12 -7.15 -3.74
C GLY A 45 4.52 -7.54 -5.10
N LEU A 46 3.18 -7.60 -5.19
CA LEU A 46 2.48 -7.85 -6.45
C LEU A 46 2.78 -6.76 -7.48
N SER A 47 2.73 -5.48 -7.09
CA SER A 47 3.02 -4.36 -7.97
C SER A 47 4.44 -4.44 -8.53
N PHE A 48 5.46 -4.66 -7.68
CA PHE A 48 6.83 -4.79 -8.15
C PHE A 48 7.06 -6.03 -9.01
N ALA A 49 6.44 -7.17 -8.67
CA ALA A 49 6.53 -8.38 -9.48
C ALA A 49 5.94 -8.17 -10.88
N LEU A 50 4.78 -7.49 -10.98
CA LEU A 50 4.17 -7.14 -12.27
C LEU A 50 5.07 -6.19 -13.06
N SER A 51 5.61 -5.15 -12.43
CA SER A 51 6.55 -4.21 -13.07
C SER A 51 7.81 -4.90 -13.59
N ALA A 52 8.39 -5.81 -12.80
CA ALA A 52 9.54 -6.61 -13.19
C ALA A 52 9.22 -7.52 -14.39
N TYR A 53 8.07 -8.20 -14.35
CA TYR A 53 7.59 -9.02 -15.45
C TYR A 53 7.38 -8.22 -16.73
N ILE A 54 6.72 -7.05 -16.65
CA ILE A 54 6.49 -6.15 -17.79
C ILE A 54 7.83 -5.72 -18.41
N THR A 55 8.79 -5.34 -17.56
CA THR A 55 10.12 -4.92 -17.99
C THR A 55 10.87 -6.06 -18.68
N TRP A 56 10.83 -7.25 -18.10
CA TRP A 56 11.47 -8.43 -18.68
C TRP A 56 10.92 -8.75 -20.07
N VAL A 57 9.58 -8.77 -20.24
CA VAL A 57 8.97 -9.01 -21.55
C VAL A 57 9.38 -7.93 -22.56
N ALA A 58 9.43 -6.66 -22.15
CA ALA A 58 9.86 -5.57 -23.03
C ALA A 58 11.32 -5.70 -23.49
N VAL A 59 12.22 -6.12 -22.58
CA VAL A 59 13.64 -6.35 -22.91
C VAL A 59 13.82 -7.53 -23.87
N VAL A 60 13.10 -8.64 -23.64
CA VAL A 60 13.15 -9.82 -24.50
C VAL A 60 12.61 -9.49 -25.89
N ALA A 61 11.46 -8.81 -25.98
CA ALA A 61 10.87 -8.40 -27.25
C ALA A 61 11.78 -7.43 -28.03
N GLY A 62 12.51 -6.56 -27.34
CA GLY A 62 13.44 -5.61 -27.98
C GLY A 62 14.72 -6.25 -28.52
N HIS A 63 15.18 -7.39 -27.98
CA HIS A 63 16.34 -8.11 -28.52
C HIS A 63 16.02 -8.73 -29.88
N ASP A 64 14.82 -9.27 -30.06
CA ASP A 64 14.39 -9.92 -31.31
C ASP A 64 14.33 -8.94 -32.51
N ASP A 65 14.14 -7.65 -32.24
CA ASP A 65 14.08 -6.61 -33.27
C ASP A 65 15.47 -6.09 -33.68
N ALA A 66 16.47 -6.15 -32.78
CA ALA A 66 17.81 -5.63 -33.03
C ALA A 66 18.64 -6.50 -33.99
N ASP A 67 18.43 -7.82 -33.97
CA ASP A 67 19.18 -8.78 -34.81
C ASP A 67 18.69 -8.85 -36.27
N HIS A 68 17.57 -8.20 -36.60
CA HIS A 68 16.97 -8.25 -37.94
C HIS A 68 17.10 -6.97 -38.76
N ASP A 69 17.79 -5.94 -38.28
CA ASP A 69 17.87 -4.62 -38.93
C ASP A 69 18.88 -4.55 -40.10
N HIS A 70 19.39 -5.69 -40.58
CA HIS A 70 20.27 -5.75 -41.74
C HIS A 70 19.57 -5.94 -43.10
N ASP A 71 18.24 -6.11 -43.12
CA ASP A 71 17.49 -6.29 -44.37
C ASP A 71 16.53 -5.11 -44.60
N HIS A 72 16.89 -4.24 -45.55
CA HIS A 72 16.38 -2.87 -45.75
C HIS A 72 14.94 -2.79 -46.34
N ASP A 73 14.12 -3.82 -46.17
CA ASP A 73 12.79 -3.92 -46.78
C ASP A 73 11.68 -3.49 -45.81
N ASP A 74 11.45 -2.16 -45.74
CA ASP A 74 10.46 -1.47 -44.90
C ASP A 74 9.01 -1.98 -45.08
N THR A 75 8.72 -2.72 -46.15
CA THR A 75 7.35 -3.13 -46.49
C THR A 75 6.83 -4.32 -45.66
N LYS A 76 7.70 -5.10 -45.00
CA LYS A 76 7.30 -6.32 -44.25
C LYS A 76 7.09 -6.15 -42.75
N ARG A 77 7.44 -5.01 -42.15
CA ARG A 77 7.29 -4.79 -40.68
C ARG A 77 5.84 -4.76 -40.18
N ARG A 78 4.83 -4.62 -41.05
CA ARG A 78 3.45 -4.36 -40.61
C ARG A 78 2.67 -5.56 -40.07
N ARG A 79 3.16 -6.80 -40.16
CA ARG A 79 2.40 -7.98 -39.71
C ARG A 79 3.29 -9.13 -39.26
N ARG A 80 4.07 -8.99 -38.17
CA ARG A 80 4.55 -10.17 -37.43
C ARG A 80 3.49 -10.54 -36.38
N PRO A 81 2.62 -11.53 -36.61
CA PRO A 81 1.46 -11.84 -35.75
C PRO A 81 1.84 -12.64 -34.48
N GLY A 82 3.10 -12.58 -34.03
CA GLY A 82 3.61 -13.48 -32.99
C GLY A 82 4.60 -12.85 -32.02
N GLY A 83 4.72 -11.52 -31.99
CA GLY A 83 5.56 -10.85 -30.98
C GLY A 83 5.03 -11.14 -29.57
N VAL A 84 5.93 -11.50 -28.64
CA VAL A 84 5.62 -11.73 -27.23
C VAL A 84 5.27 -10.38 -26.58
N GLY A 85 4.04 -9.93 -26.76
CA GLY A 85 3.53 -8.69 -26.18
C GLY A 85 3.00 -8.89 -24.77
N VAL A 86 3.22 -7.91 -23.89
CA VAL A 86 2.55 -7.89 -22.57
C VAL A 86 1.05 -7.73 -22.77
N SER A 87 0.26 -8.62 -22.16
CA SER A 87 -1.20 -8.51 -22.16
C SER A 87 -1.63 -7.17 -21.53
N LYS A 88 -2.58 -6.47 -22.18
CA LYS A 88 -3.15 -5.20 -21.67
C LYS A 88 -3.71 -5.34 -20.24
N TRP A 89 -4.18 -6.52 -19.87
CA TRP A 89 -4.69 -6.79 -18.51
C TRP A 89 -3.60 -6.79 -17.45
N ILE A 90 -2.40 -7.27 -17.77
CA ILE A 90 -1.26 -7.29 -16.85
C ILE A 90 -0.80 -5.85 -16.56
N LEU A 91 -0.74 -5.01 -17.61
CA LEU A 91 -0.43 -3.58 -17.46
C LEU A 91 -1.46 -2.88 -16.55
N ARG A 92 -2.75 -3.10 -16.81
CA ARG A 92 -3.84 -2.52 -16.00
C ARG A 92 -3.79 -3.00 -14.55
N LEU A 93 -3.50 -4.27 -14.33
CA LEU A 93 -3.38 -4.83 -12.98
C LEU A 93 -2.18 -4.25 -12.24
N GLY A 94 -1.04 -4.06 -12.92
CA GLY A 94 0.15 -3.42 -12.34
C GLY A 94 -0.14 -2.00 -11.90
N VAL A 95 -0.76 -1.20 -12.78
CA VAL A 95 -1.16 0.18 -12.46
C VAL A 95 -2.17 0.21 -11.31
N LEU A 96 -3.21 -0.62 -11.36
CA LEU A 96 -4.23 -0.68 -10.31
C LEU A 96 -3.65 -1.09 -8.95
N ALA A 97 -2.76 -2.09 -8.92
CA ALA A 97 -2.09 -2.53 -7.71
C ALA A 97 -1.24 -1.38 -7.12
N PHE A 98 -0.46 -0.70 -7.96
CA PHE A 98 0.37 0.42 -7.54
C PHE A 98 -0.46 1.61 -7.02
N GLU A 99 -1.45 2.06 -7.78
CA GLU A 99 -2.32 3.20 -7.44
C GLU A 99 -3.11 2.96 -6.16
N THR A 100 -3.44 1.70 -5.86
CA THR A 100 -4.10 1.31 -4.61
C THR A 100 -3.14 1.30 -3.44
N VAL A 101 -1.95 0.73 -3.62
CA VAL A 101 -1.05 0.46 -2.51
C VAL A 101 -0.20 1.65 -2.10
N ALA A 102 0.15 2.53 -3.05
CA ALA A 102 0.94 3.72 -2.79
C ALA A 102 0.31 4.65 -1.72
N PRO A 103 -0.96 5.10 -1.85
CA PRO A 103 -1.61 5.90 -0.82
C PRO A 103 -1.90 5.10 0.46
N SER A 104 -2.15 3.79 0.34
CA SER A 104 -2.39 2.91 1.50
C SER A 104 -1.15 2.77 2.38
N ALA A 105 0.05 2.67 1.79
CA ALA A 105 1.31 2.64 2.51
C ALA A 105 1.55 3.93 3.32
N LEU A 106 1.28 5.09 2.70
CA LEU A 106 1.34 6.39 3.40
C LEU A 106 0.30 6.47 4.52
N LEU A 107 -0.93 6.00 4.29
CA LEU A 107 -1.98 5.95 5.29
C LEU A 107 -1.58 5.10 6.50
N VAL A 108 -1.08 3.87 6.29
CA VAL A 108 -0.64 2.99 7.37
C VAL A 108 0.39 3.68 8.24
N SER A 109 1.41 4.29 7.64
CA SER A 109 2.48 4.95 8.39
C SER A 109 1.97 6.19 9.13
N ALA A 110 1.12 7.00 8.49
CA ALA A 110 0.51 8.16 9.13
C ALA A 110 -0.38 7.77 10.33
N VAL A 111 -1.25 6.77 10.18
CA VAL A 111 -2.10 6.26 11.26
C VAL A 111 -1.26 5.68 12.39
N THR A 112 -0.20 4.94 12.06
CA THR A 112 0.71 4.37 13.08
C THR A 112 1.41 5.48 13.86
N ARG A 113 1.95 6.48 13.17
CA ARG A 113 2.69 7.60 13.77
C ARG A 113 1.80 8.53 14.59
N TYR A 114 0.65 8.93 14.04
CA TYR A 114 -0.15 10.03 14.59
C TYR A 114 -1.37 9.59 15.40
N ALA A 115 -1.81 8.33 15.28
CA ALA A 115 -2.97 7.83 16.03
C ALA A 115 -2.58 6.68 16.97
N ILE A 116 -2.05 5.57 16.43
CA ILE A 116 -1.79 4.36 17.21
C ILE A 116 -0.70 4.61 18.26
N TRP A 117 0.41 5.24 17.87
CA TRP A 117 1.52 5.44 18.77
C TRP A 117 1.19 6.37 19.96
N PRO A 118 0.63 7.58 19.76
CA PRO A 118 0.23 8.42 20.88
C PRO A 118 -0.81 7.77 21.78
N ALA A 119 -1.77 7.03 21.20
CA ALA A 119 -2.76 6.28 21.97
C ALA A 119 -2.14 5.17 22.83
N THR A 120 -1.10 4.49 22.32
CA THR A 120 -0.38 3.45 23.07
C THR A 120 0.41 4.07 24.22
N LEU A 121 1.09 5.20 24.00
CA LEU A 121 1.79 5.94 25.05
C LEU A 121 0.85 6.47 26.14
N ALA A 122 -0.39 6.83 25.79
CA ALA A 122 -1.37 7.32 26.73
C ALA A 122 -2.14 6.21 27.48
N SER A 123 -1.92 4.94 27.12
CA SER A 123 -2.54 3.80 27.81
C SER A 123 -1.90 3.55 29.17
N ASP A 124 -2.64 2.97 30.11
CA ASP A 124 -2.18 2.74 31.50
C ASP A 124 -0.89 1.91 31.57
N ASP A 125 -0.72 0.94 30.66
CA ASP A 125 0.47 0.09 30.60
C ASP A 125 1.64 0.79 29.90
N GLY A 126 1.37 1.77 29.03
CA GLY A 126 2.38 2.52 28.27
C GLY A 126 3.34 1.67 27.42
N ASP A 127 3.06 0.38 27.25
CA ASP A 127 3.99 -0.56 26.63
C ASP A 127 4.04 -0.34 25.12
N THR A 128 5.18 0.17 24.66
CA THR A 128 5.47 0.39 23.24
C THR A 128 6.43 -0.65 22.67
N SER A 129 6.76 -1.72 23.40
CA SER A 129 7.72 -2.75 22.98
C SER A 129 7.43 -3.31 21.58
N GLY A 130 6.16 -3.63 21.30
CA GLY A 130 5.74 -4.16 20.00
C GLY A 130 5.86 -3.16 18.84
N LEU A 131 5.60 -1.88 19.08
CA LEU A 131 5.68 -0.81 18.07
C LEU A 131 7.10 -0.26 17.89
N SER A 132 7.90 -0.29 18.96
CA SER A 132 9.29 0.20 19.00
C SER A 132 10.29 -0.84 18.50
N ASP A 133 9.87 -2.09 18.38
CA ASP A 133 10.69 -3.15 17.80
C ASP A 133 11.25 -2.70 16.44
N PHE A 134 12.56 -2.86 16.29
CA PHE A 134 13.29 -2.38 15.12
C PHE A 134 12.72 -2.99 13.84
N ARG A 135 12.34 -4.27 13.88
CA ARG A 135 11.76 -4.95 12.73
C ARG A 135 10.40 -4.34 12.41
N THR A 136 9.50 -4.14 13.38
CA THR A 136 8.22 -3.45 13.17
C THR A 136 8.41 -2.07 12.55
N LEU A 137 9.29 -1.23 13.12
CA LEU A 137 9.60 0.11 12.59
C LEU A 137 10.12 0.06 11.16
N LEU A 138 11.03 -0.88 10.87
CA LEU A 138 11.57 -1.08 9.53
C LEU A 138 10.47 -1.48 8.54
N TRP A 139 9.59 -2.42 8.89
CA TRP A 139 8.48 -2.84 8.01
C TRP A 139 7.48 -1.71 7.73
N HIS A 140 7.22 -0.81 8.68
CA HIS A 140 6.34 0.34 8.45
C HIS A 140 7.01 1.40 7.56
N ASN A 141 8.26 1.74 7.84
CA ASN A 141 8.98 2.77 7.09
C ASN A 141 9.40 2.29 5.68
N ALA A 142 9.76 1.02 5.52
CA ALA A 142 10.19 0.47 4.25
C ALA A 142 9.09 0.52 3.18
N ASN A 143 7.82 0.30 3.56
CA ASN A 143 6.69 0.48 2.64
C ASN A 143 6.67 1.87 2.01
N VAL A 144 6.77 2.90 2.84
CA VAL A 144 6.76 4.29 2.38
C VAL A 144 7.98 4.59 1.52
N ILE A 145 9.17 4.18 1.97
CA ILE A 145 10.42 4.43 1.25
C ILE A 145 10.40 3.77 -0.13
N LEU A 146 9.93 2.52 -0.22
CA LEU A 146 9.84 1.80 -1.49
C LEU A 146 8.85 2.48 -2.46
N ILE A 147 7.67 2.89 -1.98
CA ILE A 147 6.70 3.62 -2.79
C ILE A 147 7.26 4.96 -3.27
N LEU A 148 7.85 5.75 -2.38
CA LEU A 148 8.42 7.04 -2.73
C LEU A 148 9.61 6.88 -3.68
N ALA A 149 10.44 5.85 -3.50
CA ALA A 149 11.53 5.53 -4.40
C ALA A 149 11.04 5.09 -5.78
N GLU A 150 9.95 4.32 -5.87
CA GLU A 150 9.34 3.92 -7.15
C GLU A 150 8.79 5.14 -7.90
N VAL A 151 8.07 6.03 -7.20
CA VAL A 151 7.54 7.27 -7.81
C VAL A 151 8.66 8.21 -8.23
N ALA A 152 9.71 8.34 -7.43
CA ALA A 152 10.72 9.39 -7.61
C ALA A 152 11.99 8.95 -8.38
N PHE A 153 12.37 7.67 -8.35
CA PHE A 153 13.69 7.25 -8.86
C PHE A 153 13.65 6.08 -9.85
N LEU A 154 12.81 5.07 -9.64
CA LEU A 154 12.96 3.76 -10.30
C LEU A 154 12.16 3.58 -11.59
N GLY A 155 11.42 4.59 -12.04
CA GLY A 155 10.63 4.51 -13.26
C GLY A 155 9.36 5.35 -13.22
N GLY A 156 8.95 5.78 -12.02
CA GLY A 156 7.83 6.69 -11.84
C GLY A 156 6.52 6.06 -12.29
N GLN A 157 6.10 4.96 -11.64
CA GLN A 157 4.79 4.37 -11.89
C GLN A 157 3.72 5.47 -11.89
N PRO A 158 2.88 5.53 -12.92
CA PRO A 158 1.92 6.61 -13.04
C PRO A 158 0.86 6.46 -11.95
N VAL A 159 0.67 7.53 -11.18
CA VAL A 159 -0.55 7.72 -10.38
C VAL A 159 -1.44 8.65 -11.18
N VAL A 160 -2.45 8.08 -11.84
CA VAL A 160 -3.28 8.82 -12.80
C VAL A 160 -4.43 9.50 -12.04
N PRO A 161 -4.61 10.82 -12.16
CA PRO A 161 -5.70 11.51 -11.46
C PRO A 161 -7.11 10.95 -11.80
N SER A 162 -7.32 10.45 -13.02
CA SER A 162 -8.61 9.85 -13.42
C SER A 162 -8.93 8.55 -12.69
N HIS A 163 -7.96 7.90 -12.06
CA HIS A 163 -8.16 6.66 -11.30
C HIS A 163 -8.31 6.91 -9.78
N PHE A 164 -8.54 8.15 -9.36
CA PHE A 164 -8.70 8.54 -7.96
C PHE A 164 -9.67 7.66 -7.14
N ALA A 165 -10.71 7.12 -7.80
CA ALA A 165 -11.70 6.26 -7.15
C ALA A 165 -11.20 4.84 -6.80
N THR A 166 -10.08 4.38 -7.37
CA THR A 166 -9.54 3.03 -7.14
C THR A 166 -9.24 2.76 -5.67
N THR A 167 -8.63 3.74 -5.02
CA THR A 167 -8.20 3.65 -3.63
C THR A 167 -9.37 3.61 -2.64
N PRO A 168 -10.40 4.48 -2.73
CA PRO A 168 -11.63 4.34 -1.97
C PRO A 168 -12.33 3.00 -2.17
N LEU A 169 -12.41 2.52 -3.42
CA LEU A 169 -13.05 1.23 -3.73
C LEU A 169 -12.31 0.09 -3.03
N PHE A 170 -10.98 0.11 -3.01
CA PHE A 170 -10.20 -0.85 -2.25
C PHE A 170 -10.46 -0.75 -0.75
N GLY A 171 -10.49 0.46 -0.18
CA GLY A 171 -10.85 0.67 1.22
C GLY A 171 -12.23 0.08 1.57
N CYS A 172 -13.25 0.36 0.74
CA CYS A 172 -14.59 -0.22 0.89
C CYS A 172 -14.58 -1.75 0.78
N ALA A 173 -13.84 -2.31 -0.20
CA ALA A 173 -13.70 -3.75 -0.36
C ALA A 173 -13.03 -4.39 0.86
N TYR A 174 -12.02 -3.73 1.45
CA TYR A 174 -11.34 -4.19 2.65
C TYR A 174 -12.24 -4.16 3.90
N VAL A 175 -13.06 -3.11 4.04
CA VAL A 175 -14.08 -3.02 5.11
C VAL A 175 -15.09 -4.17 4.95
N ALA A 176 -15.66 -4.34 3.75
CA ALA A 176 -16.62 -5.41 3.47
C ALA A 176 -16.01 -6.79 3.71
N PHE A 177 -14.76 -7.01 3.28
CA PHE A 177 -14.03 -8.24 3.53
C PHE A 177 -13.86 -8.50 5.04
N SER A 178 -13.43 -7.49 5.81
CA SER A 178 -13.27 -7.59 7.27
C SER A 178 -14.58 -7.93 7.96
N TRP A 179 -15.69 -7.41 7.45
CA TRP A 179 -17.04 -7.72 7.91
C TRP A 179 -17.46 -9.16 7.63
N LEU A 180 -17.20 -9.67 6.43
CA LEU A 180 -17.50 -11.05 6.06
C LEU A 180 -16.65 -12.05 6.86
N TYR A 181 -15.44 -11.66 7.28
CA TYR A 181 -14.50 -12.52 8.03
C TYR A 181 -14.57 -12.39 9.55
N ARG A 182 -15.38 -11.48 10.10
CA ARG A 182 -15.44 -11.20 11.55
C ARG A 182 -15.73 -12.45 12.41
N ASP A 183 -16.60 -13.34 11.93
CA ASP A 183 -17.01 -14.53 12.66
C ASP A 183 -15.97 -15.65 12.51
N ALA A 184 -15.30 -15.72 11.36
CA ALA A 184 -14.20 -16.66 11.12
C ALA A 184 -12.99 -16.39 12.04
N TRP A 185 -12.77 -15.14 12.44
CA TRP A 185 -11.73 -14.79 13.42
C TRP A 185 -12.09 -15.24 14.84
N SER A 186 -13.37 -15.16 15.22
CA SER A 186 -13.86 -15.56 16.54
C SER A 186 -13.96 -17.08 16.72
N ASN A 187 -14.25 -17.81 15.64
CA ASN A 187 -14.54 -19.25 15.67
C ASN A 187 -13.39 -20.15 16.17
N ASN A 188 -12.15 -19.66 16.25
CA ASN A 188 -11.02 -20.52 16.57
C ASN A 188 -10.83 -20.82 18.06
N ASN A 189 -11.46 -20.09 19.00
CA ASN A 189 -11.28 -20.41 20.43
C ASN A 189 -12.45 -20.03 21.37
N GLN A 190 -13.47 -19.25 20.99
CA GLN A 190 -14.44 -18.77 21.98
C GLN A 190 -15.75 -18.24 21.37
N GLN A 191 -16.70 -19.13 21.05
CA GLN A 191 -18.04 -18.76 20.57
C GLN A 191 -18.86 -17.91 21.58
N GLN A 192 -18.42 -17.79 22.83
CA GLN A 192 -19.16 -17.09 23.88
C GLN A 192 -19.09 -15.56 23.79
N HIS A 193 -18.15 -14.99 23.02
CA HIS A 193 -17.81 -13.58 23.12
C HIS A 193 -18.17 -12.72 21.89
N GLY A 194 -18.93 -13.31 20.94
CA GLY A 194 -19.45 -12.60 19.76
C GLY A 194 -18.41 -12.33 18.67
N SER A 195 -18.81 -11.55 17.66
CA SER A 195 -17.93 -11.15 16.56
C SER A 195 -16.81 -10.23 17.05
N GLN A 196 -15.61 -10.40 16.51
CA GLN A 196 -14.46 -9.55 16.83
C GLN A 196 -13.94 -8.90 15.54
N PHE A 197 -13.46 -7.66 15.65
CA PHE A 197 -12.82 -6.95 14.55
C PHE A 197 -11.36 -6.68 14.88
N LEU A 198 -10.48 -6.78 13.89
CA LEU A 198 -9.07 -6.44 14.04
C LEU A 198 -8.85 -4.95 14.39
N TYR A 199 -9.74 -4.09 13.87
CA TYR A 199 -9.73 -2.66 14.14
C TYR A 199 -11.08 -2.22 14.68
N HIS A 200 -11.09 -1.44 15.76
CA HIS A 200 -12.32 -0.98 16.41
C HIS A 200 -13.21 -0.15 15.48
N PHE A 201 -12.61 0.59 14.53
CA PHE A 201 -13.35 1.40 13.55
C PHE A 201 -14.05 0.59 12.45
N PHE A 202 -13.99 -0.75 12.51
CA PHE A 202 -14.87 -1.60 11.71
C PHE A 202 -16.14 -2.00 12.43
N ASP A 203 -16.24 -1.74 13.73
CA ASP A 203 -17.46 -1.97 14.48
C ASP A 203 -18.44 -0.80 14.30
N THR A 204 -19.43 -0.97 13.43
CA THR A 204 -20.47 0.04 13.19
C THR A 204 -21.48 0.14 14.35
N SER A 205 -21.38 -0.69 15.39
CA SER A 205 -22.27 -0.60 16.55
C SER A 205 -21.98 0.59 17.45
N THR A 206 -20.78 1.19 17.32
CA THR A 206 -20.28 2.34 18.10
C THR A 206 -20.76 3.70 17.61
N GLY A 207 -21.72 3.74 16.67
CA GLY A 207 -22.43 4.96 16.28
C GLY A 207 -21.61 5.94 15.43
N PRO A 208 -21.84 7.27 15.57
CA PRO A 208 -21.30 8.27 14.65
C PRO A 208 -19.77 8.41 14.72
N THR A 209 -19.15 8.05 15.84
CA THR A 209 -17.70 8.12 16.04
C THR A 209 -16.94 7.32 14.99
N VAL A 210 -17.40 6.10 14.70
CA VAL A 210 -16.75 5.24 13.69
C VAL A 210 -17.00 5.75 12.28
N THR A 211 -18.17 6.29 11.99
CA THR A 211 -18.44 6.96 10.70
C THR A 211 -17.49 8.13 10.48
N ILE A 212 -17.26 8.96 11.51
CA ILE A 212 -16.32 10.07 11.47
C ILE A 212 -14.89 9.55 11.26
N ALA A 213 -14.48 8.50 11.97
CA ALA A 213 -13.16 7.90 11.82
C ALA A 213 -12.94 7.35 10.40
N LEU A 214 -13.90 6.62 9.84
CA LEU A 214 -13.83 6.11 8.47
C LEU A 214 -13.78 7.25 7.43
N PHE A 215 -14.56 8.32 7.65
CA PHE A 215 -14.51 9.50 6.78
C PHE A 215 -13.17 10.23 6.86
N ALA A 216 -12.58 10.34 8.06
CA ALA A 216 -11.25 10.91 8.26
C ALA A 216 -10.17 10.06 7.56
N LEU A 217 -10.21 8.73 7.72
CA LEU A 217 -9.30 7.81 7.05
C LEU A 217 -9.43 7.89 5.52
N LEU A 218 -10.65 7.93 5.00
CA LEU A 218 -10.92 8.12 3.57
C LEU A 218 -10.35 9.47 3.08
N THR A 219 -10.57 10.54 3.83
CA THR A 219 -10.06 11.88 3.47
C THR A 219 -8.54 11.90 3.42
N ILE A 220 -7.85 11.32 4.41
CA ILE A 220 -6.39 11.23 4.44
C ILE A 220 -5.88 10.36 3.29
N LEU A 221 -6.55 9.25 3.01
CA LEU A 221 -6.20 8.35 1.92
C LEU A 221 -6.30 9.05 0.55
N LEU A 222 -7.37 9.82 0.34
CA LEU A 222 -7.57 10.65 -0.85
C LEU A 222 -6.55 11.78 -0.96
N LEU A 223 -6.20 12.41 0.17
CA LEU A 223 -5.14 13.41 0.23
C LEU A 223 -3.80 12.81 -0.21
N PHE A 224 -3.44 11.63 0.29
CA PHE A 224 -2.20 10.95 -0.11
C PHE A 224 -2.19 10.55 -1.58
N TYR A 225 -3.32 10.10 -2.13
CA TYR A 225 -3.45 9.88 -3.58
C TYR A 225 -3.18 11.19 -4.35
N GLY A 226 -3.81 12.29 -3.93
CA GLY A 226 -3.62 13.60 -4.54
C GLY A 226 -2.17 14.09 -4.49
N ILE A 227 -1.48 13.88 -3.36
CA ILE A 227 -0.06 14.21 -3.19
C ILE A 227 0.79 13.42 -4.18
N LEU A 228 0.58 12.10 -4.30
CA LEU A 228 1.34 11.24 -5.20
C LEU A 228 1.09 11.58 -6.69
N ALA A 229 -0.17 11.80 -7.07
CA ALA A 229 -0.54 12.20 -8.42
C ALA A 229 0.07 13.58 -8.79
N SER A 230 0.00 14.54 -7.87
CA SER A 230 0.58 15.88 -8.06
C SER A 230 2.09 15.82 -8.12
N ALA A 231 2.73 15.02 -7.27
CA ALA A 231 4.17 14.81 -7.28
C ALA A 231 4.64 14.31 -8.65
N LYS A 232 3.98 13.29 -9.21
CA LYS A 232 4.32 12.80 -10.55
C LYS A 232 4.21 13.90 -11.61
N GLY A 233 3.12 14.66 -11.60
CA GLY A 233 2.92 15.77 -12.55
C GLY A 233 3.98 16.87 -12.43
N ILE A 234 4.36 17.24 -11.21
CA ILE A 234 5.43 18.22 -10.94
C ILE A 234 6.78 17.68 -11.41
N LEU A 235 7.09 16.42 -11.10
CA LEU A 235 8.34 15.78 -11.50
C LEU A 235 8.45 15.69 -13.03
N ASP A 236 7.37 15.31 -13.72
CA ASP A 236 7.32 15.26 -15.18
C ASP A 236 7.47 16.64 -15.82
N TYR A 237 6.81 17.66 -15.26
CA TYR A 237 6.96 19.04 -15.71
C TYR A 237 8.42 19.51 -15.60
N TYR A 238 9.07 19.26 -14.45
CA TYR A 238 10.48 19.60 -14.26
C TYR A 238 11.42 18.80 -15.18
N ASN A 239 11.10 17.53 -15.45
CA ASN A 239 11.89 16.68 -16.34
C ASN A 239 11.83 17.18 -17.79
N ASN A 240 10.65 17.57 -18.26
CA ASN A 240 10.45 18.09 -19.62
C ASN A 240 11.07 19.48 -19.82
N TYR A 241 11.02 20.34 -18.79
CA TYR A 241 11.55 21.71 -18.88
C TYR A 241 13.09 21.77 -18.78
N ASN A 242 13.73 20.88 -18.02
CA ASN A 242 15.16 20.96 -17.70
C ASN A 242 16.06 20.01 -18.52
N ASN A 243 15.74 19.76 -19.80
CA ASN A 243 16.50 18.86 -20.69
C ASN A 243 18.03 19.08 -20.74
N TYR A 244 18.58 20.15 -20.14
CA TYR A 244 20.00 20.50 -20.20
C TYR A 244 20.83 20.31 -18.91
N LYS A 245 20.28 19.97 -17.73
CA LYS A 245 21.11 19.82 -16.49
C LYS A 245 20.62 18.72 -15.55
N GLY A 246 21.10 17.49 -15.76
CA GLY A 246 20.71 16.28 -15.00
C GLY A 246 20.84 16.35 -13.47
N GLY A 247 21.76 17.17 -12.93
CA GLY A 247 21.96 17.26 -11.47
C GLY A 247 20.78 17.87 -10.68
N ARG A 248 20.01 18.80 -11.28
CA ARG A 248 18.87 19.44 -10.60
C ARG A 248 17.67 18.50 -10.45
N ARG A 249 17.56 17.51 -11.35
CA ARG A 249 16.50 16.50 -11.32
C ARG A 249 16.62 15.64 -10.06
N LEU A 250 17.79 15.07 -9.80
CA LEU A 250 17.98 14.18 -8.65
C LEU A 250 17.68 14.90 -7.32
N ALA A 251 18.10 16.16 -7.20
CA ALA A 251 17.90 16.96 -5.98
C ALA A 251 16.41 17.22 -5.67
N SER A 252 15.58 17.55 -6.68
CA SER A 252 14.15 17.78 -6.45
C SER A 252 13.39 16.51 -6.06
N HIS A 253 13.74 15.38 -6.69
CA HIS A 253 13.17 14.08 -6.37
C HIS A 253 13.58 13.63 -4.96
N ALA A 254 14.86 13.77 -4.61
CA ALA A 254 15.35 13.48 -3.26
C ALA A 254 14.70 14.36 -2.18
N LEU A 255 14.57 15.67 -2.44
CA LEU A 255 13.89 16.58 -1.52
C LEU A 255 12.43 16.18 -1.31
N PHE A 256 11.70 15.85 -2.38
CA PHE A 256 10.33 15.35 -2.29
C PHE A 256 10.23 14.09 -1.42
N VAL A 257 11.07 13.08 -1.70
CA VAL A 257 11.10 11.83 -0.93
C VAL A 257 11.40 12.11 0.54
N LEU A 258 12.40 12.95 0.84
CA LEU A 258 12.77 13.29 2.21
C LEU A 258 11.66 14.04 2.96
N LEU A 259 10.97 14.98 2.31
CA LEU A 259 9.86 15.72 2.93
C LEU A 259 8.66 14.82 3.22
N VAL A 260 8.26 13.98 2.25
CA VAL A 260 7.12 13.08 2.45
C VAL A 260 7.47 11.98 3.44
N ALA A 261 8.62 11.30 3.29
CA ALA A 261 9.07 10.31 4.26
C ALA A 261 9.26 10.92 5.65
N GLY A 262 9.84 12.11 5.77
CA GLY A 262 10.01 12.81 7.05
C GLY A 262 8.69 13.15 7.75
N SER A 263 7.60 13.36 6.99
CA SER A 263 6.28 13.64 7.56
C SER A 263 5.51 12.37 7.95
N VAL A 264 5.63 11.25 7.23
CA VAL A 264 4.85 10.04 7.58
C VAL A 264 5.65 8.92 8.26
N CYS A 265 6.93 8.79 7.97
CA CYS A 265 7.79 7.79 8.58
C CYS A 265 8.13 8.19 10.01
N ARG A 266 8.25 7.18 10.86
CA ARG A 266 8.70 7.35 12.23
C ARG A 266 10.20 7.09 12.28
N PHE A 267 10.99 8.13 12.48
CA PHE A 267 12.37 7.97 12.94
C PHE A 267 12.28 8.04 14.46
N ARG A 268 12.73 6.98 15.14
CA ARG A 268 12.71 6.80 16.60
C ARG A 268 13.07 8.13 17.30
N ASP A 269 12.08 8.71 18.00
CA ASP A 269 12.31 9.77 19.00
C ASP A 269 13.00 9.17 20.24
#